data_AF-A0A151IPN6-F1
#
_entry.id   AF-A0A151IPN6-F1
#
_cell.length_a   1.000
_cell.length_b   1.000
_cell.length_c   1.000
_cell.angle_alpha   90.00
_cell.angle_beta   90.00
_cell.angle_gamma   90.00
#
_symmetry.space_group_name_H-M   'P 1'
#
loop_
_entity.id
_entity.type
_entity.pdbx_description
1 polymer ?
#
loop_
_entity_poly.entity_id
_entity_poly.type
_entity_poly.pdbx_seq_one_letter_code
_entity_poly.pdbx_strand_id
1 'polypeptide(L)'
;MKSGKYVLGYKQTLKSLRQGKAKLVIIASNTPPLRKSEIEYYAMLAKTGVHHYTGNNIELGTACGKYFRVCTLSITDPGNSDIIKSMPTGDQA
;
A
#
# COMPACT_ATOMS: atom_id res chain seq x y z
N MET A 1 12.02 1.98 -3.64
CA MET A 1 11.83 1.91 -5.11
C MET A 1 12.99 1.29 -5.88
N LYS A 2 14.24 1.30 -5.38
CA LYS A 2 15.38 0.69 -6.08
C LYS A 2 15.40 -0.85 -6.02
N SER A 3 14.90 -1.43 -4.95
CA SER A 3 14.74 -2.89 -4.76
C SER A 3 13.28 -3.24 -4.49
N GLY A 4 12.95 -4.52 -4.64
CA GLY A 4 11.61 -5.06 -4.39
C GLY A 4 10.64 -4.85 -5.55
N LYS A 5 9.38 -5.24 -5.32
CA LYS A 5 8.29 -5.15 -6.29
C LYS A 5 7.10 -4.47 -5.64
N TYR A 6 6.48 -3.59 -6.41
CA TYR A 6 5.32 -2.82 -5.99
C TYR A 6 4.38 -2.61 -7.17
N VAL A 7 3.13 -2.33 -6.86
CA VAL A 7 2.13 -1.90 -7.83
C VAL A 7 1.52 -0.58 -7.38
N LEU A 8 1.24 0.30 -8.35
CA LEU A 8 0.69 1.63 -8.09
C LEU A 8 -0.78 1.70 -8.51
N GLY A 9 -1.56 2.45 -7.76
CA GLY A 9 -2.94 2.77 -8.06
C GLY A 9 -3.95 1.79 -7.47
N TYR A 10 -5.18 2.27 -7.36
CA TYR A 10 -6.29 1.59 -6.69
C TYR A 10 -6.64 0.23 -7.32
N LYS A 11 -6.83 0.16 -8.65
CA LYS A 11 -7.23 -1.09 -9.32
C LYS A 11 -6.19 -2.21 -9.15
N GLN A 12 -4.90 -1.87 -9.26
CA GLN A 12 -3.84 -2.87 -9.11
C GLN A 12 -3.60 -3.24 -7.65
N THR A 13 -3.76 -2.30 -6.73
CA THR A 13 -3.73 -2.57 -5.28
C THR A 13 -4.80 -3.60 -4.93
N LEU A 14 -6.05 -3.38 -5.34
CA LEU A 14 -7.14 -4.34 -5.12
C LEU A 14 -6.88 -5.71 -5.78
N LYS A 15 -6.31 -5.73 -6.99
CA LYS A 15 -5.92 -6.99 -7.64
C LYS A 15 -4.86 -7.74 -6.82
N SER A 16 -3.86 -7.04 -6.31
CA SER A 16 -2.80 -7.66 -5.50
C SER A 16 -3.30 -8.19 -4.16
N LEU A 17 -4.24 -7.47 -3.53
CA LEU A 17 -4.94 -7.88 -2.31
C LEU A 17 -5.77 -9.15 -2.53
N ARG A 18 -6.62 -9.17 -3.57
CA ARG A 18 -7.41 -10.35 -3.93
C ARG A 18 -6.57 -11.58 -4.29
N GLN A 19 -5.35 -11.37 -4.77
CA GLN A 19 -4.41 -12.45 -5.07
C GLN A 19 -3.57 -12.89 -3.86
N GLY A 20 -3.70 -12.24 -2.70
CA GLY A 20 -2.88 -12.52 -1.52
C GLY A 20 -1.38 -12.20 -1.71
N LYS A 21 -1.04 -11.35 -2.69
CA LYS A 21 0.36 -11.00 -3.01
C LYS A 21 0.83 -9.72 -2.33
N ALA A 22 -0.11 -8.91 -1.84
CA ALA A 22 0.21 -7.69 -1.12
C ALA A 22 0.75 -8.04 0.26
N LYS A 23 1.86 -7.41 0.65
CA LYS A 23 2.45 -7.53 2.00
C LYS A 23 2.28 -6.26 2.82
N LEU A 24 2.16 -5.12 2.13
CA LEU A 24 1.90 -3.82 2.72
C LEU A 24 1.16 -2.94 1.71
N VAL A 25 0.14 -2.22 2.17
CA VAL A 25 -0.55 -1.18 1.38
C VAL A 25 -0.30 0.19 1.98
N ILE A 26 -0.04 1.19 1.15
CA ILE A 26 0.13 2.58 1.56
C ILE A 26 -0.97 3.43 0.92
N ILE A 27 -1.62 4.27 1.71
CA ILE A 27 -2.75 5.11 1.30
C ILE A 27 -2.40 6.58 1.58
N ALA A 28 -2.48 7.43 0.57
CA ALA A 28 -2.31 8.88 0.70
C ALA A 28 -3.47 9.51 1.50
N SER A 29 -3.19 10.59 2.22
CA SER A 29 -4.13 11.24 3.14
C SER A 29 -5.40 11.77 2.46
N ASN A 30 -5.32 12.22 1.21
CA ASN A 30 -6.46 12.74 0.43
C ASN A 30 -7.15 11.67 -0.44
N THR A 31 -6.96 10.38 -0.16
CA THR A 31 -7.69 9.31 -0.86
C THR A 31 -9.18 9.39 -0.51
N PRO A 32 -10.12 9.37 -1.49
CA PRO A 32 -11.54 9.46 -1.21
C PRO A 32 -12.01 8.40 -0.20
N PRO A 33 -12.87 8.75 0.78
CA PRO A 33 -13.25 7.87 1.88
C PRO A 33 -13.74 6.50 1.42
N LEU A 34 -14.61 6.44 0.41
CA LEU A 34 -15.13 5.18 -0.13
C LEU A 34 -14.03 4.24 -0.63
N ARG A 35 -13.02 4.77 -1.33
CA ARG A 35 -11.89 3.96 -1.84
C ARG A 35 -10.95 3.54 -0.72
N LYS A 36 -10.76 4.41 0.28
CA LYS A 36 -9.95 4.12 1.46
C LYS A 36 -10.56 2.96 2.24
N SER A 37 -11.85 3.06 2.59
CA SER A 37 -12.58 2.01 3.32
C SER A 37 -12.61 0.68 2.56
N GLU A 38 -12.78 0.71 1.25
CA GLU A 38 -12.74 -0.51 0.44
C GLU A 38 -11.36 -1.17 0.47
N ILE A 39 -10.27 -0.40 0.32
CA ILE A 39 -8.91 -0.95 0.39
C ILE A 39 -8.63 -1.53 1.78
N GLU A 40 -9.00 -0.83 2.84
CA GLU A 40 -8.84 -1.29 4.22
C GLU A 40 -9.60 -2.61 4.46
N TYR A 41 -10.83 -2.71 3.95
CA TYR A 41 -11.62 -3.93 4.02
C TYR A 41 -10.93 -5.11 3.32
N TYR A 42 -10.47 -4.94 2.07
CA TYR A 42 -9.75 -6.00 1.37
C TYR A 42 -8.40 -6.33 2.01
N ALA A 43 -7.70 -5.34 2.58
CA ALA A 43 -6.46 -5.55 3.32
C ALA A 43 -6.68 -6.35 4.60
N MET A 44 -7.77 -6.08 5.33
CA MET A 44 -8.18 -6.85 6.51
C MET A 44 -8.44 -8.32 6.14
N LEU A 45 -9.22 -8.59 5.08
CA LEU A 45 -9.49 -9.95 4.61
C LEU A 45 -8.21 -10.68 4.16
N ALA A 46 -7.27 -9.95 3.54
CA ALA A 46 -5.98 -10.48 3.10
C ALA A 46 -4.91 -10.50 4.21
N LYS A 47 -5.26 -10.16 5.47
CA LYS A 47 -4.32 -10.00 6.60
C LYS A 47 -3.09 -9.15 6.24
N THR A 48 -3.27 -8.13 5.42
CA THR A 48 -2.21 -7.25 4.91
C THR A 48 -2.17 -5.96 5.72
N GLY A 49 -0.96 -5.53 6.12
CA GLY A 49 -0.77 -4.26 6.82
C GLY A 49 -1.14 -3.05 5.95
N VAL A 50 -1.72 -2.02 6.56
CA VAL A 50 -2.07 -0.75 5.91
C VAL A 50 -1.34 0.40 6.61
N HIS A 51 -0.62 1.21 5.83
CA HIS A 51 0.00 2.44 6.28
C HIS A 51 -0.76 3.65 5.75
N HIS A 52 -1.24 4.50 6.65
CA HIS A 52 -1.75 5.82 6.28
C HIS A 52 -0.60 6.79 6.13
N TYR A 53 -0.27 7.10 4.89
CA TYR A 53 0.71 8.13 4.58
C TYR A 53 0.13 9.51 4.90
N THR A 54 0.89 10.32 5.64
CA THR A 54 0.47 11.65 6.07
C THR A 54 0.35 12.62 4.90
N GLY A 55 1.17 12.43 3.87
CA GLY A 55 1.18 13.26 2.67
C GLY A 55 0.06 12.94 1.68
N ASN A 56 -0.19 13.88 0.76
CA ASN A 56 -1.20 13.76 -0.28
C ASN A 56 -0.73 12.89 -1.46
N ASN A 57 -1.61 12.64 -2.43
CA ASN A 57 -1.32 11.82 -3.61
C ASN A 57 -0.28 12.39 -4.58
N ILE A 58 0.01 13.69 -4.54
CA ILE A 58 1.12 14.30 -5.31
C ILE A 58 2.42 13.94 -4.62
N GLU A 59 2.52 14.21 -3.32
CA GLU A 59 3.70 13.91 -2.50
C GLU A 59 4.03 12.41 -2.50
N LEU A 60 3.03 11.53 -2.38
CA LEU A 60 3.23 10.10 -2.47
C LEU A 60 3.75 9.69 -3.85
N GLY A 61 3.24 10.29 -4.94
CA GLY A 61 3.74 10.07 -6.30
C GLY A 61 5.20 10.49 -6.45
N THR A 62 5.56 11.66 -5.95
CA THR A 62 6.93 12.18 -5.92
C THR A 62 7.86 11.29 -5.09
N ALA A 63 7.44 10.85 -3.90
CA ALA A 63 8.19 9.91 -3.06
C ALA A 63 8.42 8.56 -3.77
N CYS A 64 7.49 8.17 -4.64
CA CYS A 64 7.61 7.00 -5.51
C CYS A 64 8.48 7.23 -6.76
N GLY A 65 8.99 8.44 -6.98
CA GLY A 65 9.73 8.83 -8.19
C GLY A 65 8.86 8.89 -9.45
N LYS A 66 7.58 9.25 -9.30
CA LYS A 66 6.62 9.35 -10.41
C LYS A 66 6.21 10.80 -10.64
N TYR A 67 6.04 11.16 -11.91
CA TYR A 67 5.55 12.47 -12.35
C TYR A 67 4.02 12.55 -12.43
N PHE A 68 3.32 11.59 -11.81
CA PHE A 68 1.87 11.52 -11.76
C PHE A 68 1.39 11.20 -10.34
N ARG A 69 0.13 11.54 -10.06
CA ARG A 69 -0.49 11.38 -8.74
C ARG A 69 -0.71 9.91 -8.41
N VAL A 70 -0.35 9.51 -7.20
CA VAL A 70 -0.55 8.15 -6.68
C VAL A 70 -1.34 8.24 -5.40
N CYS A 71 -2.60 7.80 -5.40
CA CYS A 71 -3.38 7.75 -4.17
C CYS A 71 -3.00 6.55 -3.29
N THR A 72 -2.66 5.42 -3.91
CA THR A 72 -2.43 4.15 -3.21
C THR A 72 -1.38 3.32 -3.91
N LEU A 73 -0.63 2.54 -3.15
CA LEU A 73 0.30 1.54 -3.67
C LEU A 73 0.33 0.29 -2.79
N SER A 74 0.70 -0.84 -3.38
CA SER A 74 0.89 -2.10 -2.70
C SER A 74 2.31 -2.60 -2.93
N ILE A 75 2.99 -2.96 -1.84
CA ILE A 75 4.28 -3.64 -1.85
C ILE A 75 4.01 -5.14 -1.91
N THR A 76 4.46 -5.79 -2.97
CA THR A 76 4.35 -7.25 -3.14
C THR A 76 5.64 -7.97 -2.79
N ASP A 77 6.77 -7.26 -2.86
CA ASP A 77 8.07 -7.73 -2.40
C ASP A 77 8.86 -6.55 -1.80
N PRO A 78 9.21 -6.58 -0.51
CA PRO A 78 9.99 -5.51 0.12
C PRO A 78 11.42 -5.41 -0.41
N GLY A 79 11.96 -6.48 -1.02
CA GLY A 79 13.39 -6.57 -1.31
C GLY A 79 14.22 -6.33 -0.04
N ASN A 80 15.20 -5.43 -0.13
CA ASN A 80 16.09 -5.08 0.99
C ASN A 80 15.55 -3.95 1.89
N SER A 81 14.28 -3.57 1.73
CA SER A 81 13.70 -2.46 2.50
C SER A 81 13.17 -2.93 3.84
N ASP A 82 13.44 -2.15 4.90
CA ASP A 82 12.88 -2.39 6.23
C ASP A 82 11.40 -1.94 6.37
N ILE A 83 10.75 -1.52 5.28
CA ILE A 83 9.40 -0.94 5.28
C ILE A 83 8.30 -1.84 5.88
N ILE A 84 8.52 -3.16 5.92
CA ILE A 84 7.56 -4.12 6.48
C ILE A 84 7.89 -4.49 7.93
N LYS A 85 9.15 -4.33 8.37
CA LYS A 85 9.59 -4.77 9.70
C LYS A 85 8.95 -3.99 10.85
N SER A 86 8.44 -2.79 10.58
CA SER A 86 7.84 -1.91 11.58
C SER A 86 6.32 -2.09 11.73
N MET A 87 5.70 -3.05 11.03
CA MET A 87 4.27 -3.29 11.15
C MET A 87 3.96 -4.45 12.10
N PRO A 88 2.98 -4.30 13.01
CA PRO A 88 2.50 -5.43 13.78
C PRO A 88 1.83 -6.42 12.82
N THR A 89 2.52 -7.51 12.51
CA THR A 89 1.91 -8.68 11.87
C THR A 89 0.91 -9.24 12.87
N GLY A 90 -0.35 -9.42 12.46
CA GLY A 90 -1.42 -9.98 13.28
C GLY A 90 -1.28 -11.47 13.60
N ASP A 91 -0.04 -11.98 13.70
CA ASP A 91 0.29 -13.34 14.12
C ASP A 91 1.00 -13.28 15.48
N GLN A 92 0.20 -13.03 16.52
CA GLN A 92 0.48 -13.45 17.89
C GLN A 92 -0.82 -14.06 18.45
N ALA A 93 -1.06 -15.32 18.08
CA ALA A 93 -1.80 -16.34 18.84
C ALA A 93 -1.49 -17.71 18.23
#